data_AF-A0A960JCQ5-F1
#
_entry.id   AF-A0A960JCQ5-F1
#
_cell.length_a   1.000
_cell.length_b   1.000
_cell.length_c   1.000
_cell.angle_alpha   90.00
_cell.angle_beta   90.00
_cell.angle_gamma   90.00
#
_symmetry.space_group_name_H-M   'P 1'
#
loop_
_entity.id
_entity.type
_entity.pdbx_description
1 polymer ?
#
loop_
_entity_poly.entity_id
_entity_poly.type
_entity_poly.pdbx_seq_one_letter_code
_entity_poly.pdbx_strand_id
1 'polypeptide(L)'
;VDLRRWRVAINAGEPVMPATLQAFARRFEPYGFRPEAWVPCYGLAESSVALTFPPSGRRPVTDKIRRAEFEQDGRAVPAGDYGGMTLEFVANGVALPGHEVKVVDDGGQPVPERTRGRVLFRGPSRTAGYFRNPQATAAAIDSGGWMDSGDLGYWAAGELFITGRLKDCIIKSGHNIIPQDVENAAAEVAGVRKGCIAAFGTISANSGTERLVVVAETRISDKGQRSRIRREIVAEVSRKVGVPPDVVELVPPQSVPKTSSGKIRRVETRNLYEQGKLGRAAGEPWMQMARLWVSNLGGLLRLRIRKLGRMVRRAGSATLIGAFGLTGGAAARLSPSRRVGAAIIRACLRMAALLHGERLEGRGEIGRQGRPRVLLANRAGSGDACAAIACLGSATLIADEKALDRSHNGTAFLLSPLTLSPGGDLRGALARALASGLDLLVFSETAAGESALRSRFRMEAFEAAAEAGADVAPVWIENVQGYLSGETRCKDGFVAVGPSMPVEPGDGAAMAAARNRLRIALAELAARSKR
;
A
#
# COMPACT_ATOMS: atom_id res chain seq x y z
N VAL A 1 9.80 19.17 -22.85
CA VAL A 1 9.98 18.11 -21.83
C VAL A 1 11.48 17.80 -21.76
N ASP A 2 12.09 17.75 -20.59
CA ASP A 2 13.50 17.36 -20.39
C ASP A 2 13.55 16.06 -19.58
N LEU A 3 14.09 15.00 -20.18
CA LEU A 3 14.10 13.64 -19.61
C LEU A 3 15.45 13.25 -19.00
N ARG A 4 16.44 14.15 -18.95
CA ARG A 4 17.78 13.84 -18.41
C ARG A 4 17.75 13.41 -16.94
N ARG A 5 16.77 13.91 -16.18
CA ARG A 5 16.56 13.56 -14.77
C ARG A 5 15.84 12.22 -14.56
N TRP A 6 15.34 11.59 -15.62
CA TRP A 6 14.68 10.29 -15.52
C TRP A 6 15.72 9.19 -15.31
N ARG A 7 15.85 8.72 -14.05
CA ARG A 7 16.86 7.75 -13.63
C ARG A 7 16.41 6.29 -13.77
N VAL A 8 15.12 6.04 -13.59
CA VAL A 8 14.53 4.68 -13.56
C VAL A 8 13.19 4.72 -14.28
N ALA A 9 13.13 4.05 -15.42
CA ALA A 9 11.96 3.81 -16.25
C ALA A 9 11.63 2.31 -16.19
N ILE A 10 10.81 1.93 -15.20
CA ILE A 10 10.41 0.54 -14.99
C ILE A 10 9.49 0.10 -16.13
N ASN A 11 9.81 -1.03 -16.76
CA ASN A 11 8.95 -1.69 -17.75
C ASN A 11 8.70 -3.13 -17.30
N ALA A 12 7.46 -3.42 -16.94
CA ALA A 12 7.07 -4.70 -16.36
C ALA A 12 5.56 -4.93 -16.47
N GLY A 13 5.12 -6.11 -16.06
CA GLY A 13 3.71 -6.51 -16.05
C GLY A 13 3.24 -7.20 -17.33
N GLU A 14 3.98 -7.06 -18.42
CA GLU A 14 3.81 -7.80 -19.67
C GLU A 14 5.18 -8.08 -20.30
N PRO A 15 5.27 -8.98 -21.29
CA PRO A 15 6.53 -9.23 -21.99
C PRO A 15 7.12 -7.93 -22.54
N VAL A 16 8.38 -7.66 -22.18
CA VAL A 16 9.06 -6.43 -22.59
C VAL A 16 9.57 -6.62 -24.01
N MET A 17 9.07 -5.79 -24.93
CA MET A 17 9.39 -5.91 -26.36
C MET A 17 10.65 -5.10 -26.72
N PRO A 18 11.70 -5.73 -27.27
CA PRO A 18 12.93 -5.04 -27.69
C PRO A 18 12.64 -3.87 -28.64
N ALA A 19 11.78 -4.09 -29.65
CA ALA A 19 11.39 -3.08 -30.61
C ALA A 19 10.73 -1.85 -29.96
N THR A 20 9.91 -2.04 -28.92
CA THR A 20 9.26 -0.95 -28.18
C THR A 20 10.29 -0.13 -27.39
N LEU A 21 11.23 -0.79 -26.70
CA LEU A 21 12.30 -0.11 -25.97
C LEU A 21 13.16 0.74 -26.90
N GLN A 22 13.54 0.18 -28.06
CA GLN A 22 14.34 0.86 -29.07
C GLN A 22 13.59 2.03 -29.71
N ALA A 23 12.33 1.84 -30.10
CA ALA A 23 11.52 2.89 -30.72
C ALA A 23 11.28 4.06 -29.76
N PHE A 24 10.99 3.78 -28.48
CA PHE A 24 10.84 4.82 -27.47
C PHE A 24 12.14 5.56 -27.23
N ALA A 25 13.27 4.85 -27.07
CA ALA A 25 14.57 5.47 -26.85
C ALA A 25 14.93 6.42 -28.00
N ARG A 26 14.80 6.00 -29.26
CA ARG A 26 15.04 6.85 -30.45
C ARG A 26 14.11 8.05 -30.49
N ARG A 27 12.82 7.87 -30.17
CA ARG A 27 11.83 8.96 -30.23
C ARG A 27 12.07 10.05 -29.20
N PHE A 28 12.66 9.70 -28.06
CA PHE A 28 12.85 10.60 -26.91
C PHE A 28 14.31 10.98 -26.63
N GLU A 29 15.25 10.47 -27.42
CA GLU A 29 16.67 10.85 -27.39
C GLU A 29 16.88 12.37 -27.51
N PRO A 30 16.20 13.12 -28.41
CA PRO A 30 16.38 14.59 -28.48
C PRO A 30 15.94 15.34 -27.21
N TYR A 31 15.12 14.71 -26.37
CA TYR A 31 14.69 15.26 -25.08
C TYR A 31 15.57 14.80 -23.91
N GLY A 32 16.67 14.10 -24.19
CA GLY A 32 17.66 13.66 -23.20
C GLY A 32 17.31 12.37 -22.47
N PHE A 33 16.42 11.54 -23.04
CA PHE A 33 16.19 10.18 -22.52
C PHE A 33 17.43 9.32 -22.72
N ARG A 34 17.84 8.60 -21.67
CA ARG A 34 19.01 7.71 -21.67
C ARG A 34 18.55 6.25 -21.63
N PRO A 35 18.96 5.37 -22.57
CA PRO A 35 18.58 3.96 -22.54
C PRO A 35 18.95 3.22 -21.24
N GLU A 36 19.96 3.71 -20.51
CA GLU A 36 20.38 3.24 -19.18
C GLU A 36 19.33 3.46 -18.08
N ALA A 37 18.34 4.32 -18.34
CA ALA A 37 17.21 4.51 -17.43
C ALA A 37 16.23 3.33 -17.47
N TRP A 38 16.22 2.53 -18.54
CA TRP A 38 15.31 1.40 -18.64
C TRP A 38 15.58 0.35 -17.56
N VAL A 39 14.51 -0.11 -16.93
CA VAL A 39 14.54 -1.21 -15.95
C VAL A 39 13.47 -2.23 -16.33
N PRO A 40 13.75 -3.11 -17.31
CA PRO A 40 12.92 -4.28 -17.59
C PRO A 40 12.98 -5.22 -16.40
N CYS A 41 11.87 -5.44 -15.71
CA CYS A 41 11.85 -6.24 -14.48
C CYS A 41 10.67 -7.22 -14.49
N TYR A 42 10.72 -8.23 -13.62
CA TYR A 42 9.65 -9.24 -13.53
C TYR A 42 9.03 -9.27 -12.13
N GLY A 43 7.73 -9.54 -12.09
CA GLY A 43 6.93 -9.44 -10.90
C GLY A 43 5.47 -9.86 -11.13
N LEU A 44 4.84 -10.28 -10.04
CA LEU A 44 3.50 -10.82 -9.98
C LEU A 44 2.88 -10.52 -8.60
N ALA A 45 1.55 -10.55 -8.51
CA ALA A 45 0.82 -10.24 -7.28
C ALA A 45 1.15 -11.24 -6.16
N GLU A 46 1.44 -12.48 -6.54
CA GLU A 46 1.84 -13.57 -5.68
C GLU A 46 3.20 -13.33 -5.01
N SER A 47 4.03 -12.42 -5.54
CA SER A 47 5.26 -11.90 -4.92
C SER A 47 5.07 -10.47 -4.38
N SER A 48 3.84 -10.13 -3.98
CA SER A 48 3.38 -8.77 -3.67
C SER A 48 3.37 -7.84 -4.90
N VAL A 49 4.52 -7.61 -5.54
CA VAL A 49 4.64 -6.87 -6.81
C VAL A 49 5.83 -7.34 -7.63
N ALA A 50 7.05 -7.34 -7.07
CA ALA A 50 8.28 -7.49 -7.83
C ALA A 50 9.09 -8.70 -7.36
N LEU A 51 9.89 -9.27 -8.27
CA LEU A 51 10.68 -10.47 -8.01
C LEU A 51 12.12 -10.36 -8.52
N THR A 52 12.32 -9.86 -9.75
CA THR A 52 13.66 -9.69 -10.33
C THR A 52 13.89 -8.28 -10.82
N PHE A 53 15.13 -7.80 -10.74
CA PHE A 53 15.56 -6.50 -11.26
C PHE A 53 16.94 -6.58 -11.92
N PRO A 54 17.17 -5.84 -13.02
CA PRO A 54 18.49 -5.72 -13.61
C PRO A 54 19.36 -4.78 -12.75
N PRO A 55 20.70 -4.87 -12.87
CA PRO A 55 21.61 -3.89 -12.28
C PRO A 55 21.27 -2.46 -12.72
N SER A 56 21.35 -1.50 -11.79
CA SER A 56 20.98 -0.10 -12.06
C SER A 56 21.95 0.57 -13.03
N GLY A 57 21.43 1.44 -13.92
CA GLY A 57 22.23 2.23 -14.85
C GLY A 57 22.81 1.44 -16.03
N ARG A 58 22.41 0.18 -16.20
CA ARG A 58 22.80 -0.66 -17.35
C ARG A 58 21.72 -0.59 -18.43
N ARG A 59 22.12 -0.63 -19.69
CA ARG A 59 21.19 -0.77 -20.82
C ARG A 59 20.44 -2.12 -20.76
N PRO A 60 19.20 -2.19 -21.27
CA PRO A 60 18.49 -3.46 -21.43
C PRO A 60 19.32 -4.47 -22.23
N VAL A 61 19.38 -5.70 -21.74
CA VAL A 61 19.96 -6.82 -22.47
C VAL A 61 18.86 -7.55 -23.21
N THR A 62 19.10 -7.83 -24.49
CA THR A 62 18.24 -8.63 -25.35
C THR A 62 19.00 -9.86 -25.78
N ASP A 63 18.44 -11.04 -25.54
CA ASP A 63 18.97 -12.31 -26.05
C ASP A 63 18.24 -12.65 -27.35
N LYS A 64 19.00 -12.72 -28.43
CA LYS A 64 18.52 -13.07 -29.77
C LYS A 64 18.86 -14.53 -30.01
N ILE A 65 17.84 -15.37 -30.07
CA ILE A 65 17.97 -16.82 -30.11
C ILE A 65 17.40 -17.39 -31.40
N ARG A 66 17.84 -18.59 -31.76
CA ARG A 66 17.32 -19.34 -32.90
C ARG A 66 15.92 -19.86 -32.56
N ARG A 67 14.95 -19.61 -33.44
CA ARG A 67 13.55 -19.97 -33.18
C ARG A 67 13.34 -21.48 -33.15
N ALA A 68 13.89 -22.21 -34.12
CA ALA A 68 13.56 -23.62 -34.34
C ALA A 68 13.88 -24.47 -33.10
N GLU A 69 15.10 -24.34 -32.57
CA GLU A 69 15.57 -25.03 -31.37
C GLU A 69 14.77 -24.62 -30.12
N PHE A 70 14.31 -23.38 -30.06
CA PHE A 70 13.50 -22.89 -28.94
C PHE A 70 12.06 -23.42 -28.96
N GLU A 71 11.45 -23.53 -30.14
CA GLU A 71 10.08 -24.02 -30.28
C GLU A 71 9.98 -25.55 -30.14
N GLN A 72 10.95 -26.28 -30.71
CA GLN A 72 11.03 -27.73 -30.69
C GLN A 72 11.52 -28.26 -29.35
N ASP A 73 12.68 -27.79 -28.89
CA ASP A 73 13.39 -28.38 -27.75
C ASP A 73 13.35 -27.49 -26.50
N GLY A 74 12.79 -26.28 -26.59
CA GLY A 74 12.84 -25.32 -25.50
C GLY A 74 14.24 -24.74 -25.26
N ARG A 75 15.17 -24.90 -26.21
CA ARG A 75 16.58 -24.47 -26.06
C ARG A 75 16.82 -23.08 -26.61
N ALA A 76 17.22 -22.16 -25.75
CA ALA A 76 17.59 -20.79 -26.10
C ALA A 76 19.02 -20.71 -26.68
N VAL A 77 19.19 -21.22 -27.91
CA VAL A 77 20.49 -21.19 -28.61
C VAL A 77 20.73 -19.78 -29.19
N PRO A 78 21.86 -19.10 -28.90
CA PRO A 78 22.15 -17.80 -29.49
C PRO A 78 22.14 -17.83 -31.01
N ALA A 79 21.57 -16.78 -31.61
CA ALA A 79 21.51 -16.65 -33.05
C ALA A 79 22.91 -16.44 -33.66
N GLY A 80 23.72 -15.51 -33.13
CA GLY A 80 24.96 -15.11 -33.81
C GLY A 80 24.66 -14.66 -35.26
N ASP A 81 25.46 -15.13 -36.22
CA ASP A 81 25.27 -14.88 -37.66
C ASP A 81 24.26 -15.82 -38.34
N TYR A 82 23.36 -16.42 -37.55
CA TYR A 82 22.36 -17.37 -38.07
C TYR A 82 21.41 -16.70 -39.07
N GLY A 83 21.35 -17.25 -40.29
CA GLY A 83 20.50 -16.76 -41.38
C GLY A 83 19.03 -17.23 -41.31
N GLY A 84 18.65 -18.01 -40.29
CA GLY A 84 17.28 -18.46 -40.09
C GLY A 84 16.45 -17.54 -39.19
N MET A 85 15.23 -17.97 -38.87
CA MET A 85 14.31 -17.18 -38.03
C MET A 85 14.78 -17.12 -36.57
N THR A 86 14.65 -15.95 -35.96
CA THR A 86 15.10 -15.67 -34.59
C THR A 86 13.98 -15.14 -33.71
N LEU A 87 14.08 -15.40 -32.41
CA LEU A 87 13.28 -14.77 -31.35
C LEU A 87 14.16 -13.82 -30.54
N GLU A 88 13.56 -12.80 -29.94
CA GLU A 88 14.26 -11.86 -29.08
C GLU A 88 13.54 -11.72 -27.73
N PHE A 89 14.25 -12.00 -26.64
CA PHE A 89 13.75 -11.85 -25.27
C PHE A 89 14.57 -10.82 -24.51
N VAL A 90 13.93 -10.03 -23.65
CA VAL A 90 14.61 -9.04 -22.81
C VAL A 90 14.91 -9.63 -21.44
N ALA A 91 16.12 -9.42 -20.94
CA ALA A 91 16.52 -9.82 -19.60
C ALA A 91 15.69 -9.06 -18.55
N ASN A 92 15.09 -9.79 -17.62
CA ASN A 92 14.32 -9.25 -16.49
C ASN A 92 15.16 -9.13 -15.20
N GLY A 93 16.47 -9.38 -15.29
CA GLY A 93 17.42 -9.23 -14.20
C GLY A 93 17.58 -10.44 -13.29
N VAL A 94 18.03 -10.18 -12.06
CA VAL A 94 18.32 -11.18 -11.03
C VAL A 94 17.31 -11.11 -9.90
N ALA A 95 17.17 -12.18 -9.12
CA ALA A 95 16.30 -12.20 -7.96
C ALA A 95 16.65 -11.09 -6.95
N LEU A 96 15.62 -10.50 -6.35
CA LEU A 96 15.78 -9.54 -5.26
C LEU A 96 16.48 -10.18 -4.04
N PRO A 97 17.18 -9.41 -3.20
CA PRO A 97 17.75 -9.92 -1.96
C PRO A 97 16.70 -10.65 -1.11
N GLY A 98 17.08 -11.82 -0.59
CA GLY A 98 16.18 -12.69 0.18
C GLY A 98 15.12 -13.43 -0.65
N HIS A 99 15.17 -13.35 -1.98
CA HIS A 99 14.31 -14.09 -2.89
C HIS A 99 15.14 -15.09 -3.69
N GLU A 100 14.53 -16.23 -3.98
CA GLU A 100 15.10 -17.25 -4.82
C GLU A 100 14.15 -17.53 -5.99
N VAL A 101 14.73 -17.73 -7.16
CA VAL A 101 14.00 -18.03 -8.40
C VAL A 101 14.71 -19.19 -9.10
N LYS A 102 13.95 -20.20 -9.50
CA LYS A 102 14.46 -21.34 -10.28
C LYS A 102 13.58 -21.58 -11.49
N VAL A 103 14.18 -22.15 -12.52
CA VAL A 103 13.47 -22.64 -13.70
C VAL A 103 13.48 -24.16 -13.64
N VAL A 104 12.32 -24.80 -13.76
CA VAL A 104 12.17 -26.25 -13.61
C VAL A 104 11.45 -26.88 -14.79
N ASP A 105 11.66 -28.17 -14.99
CA ASP A 105 10.92 -28.99 -15.94
C ASP A 105 9.52 -29.37 -15.42
N ASP A 106 8.83 -30.24 -16.17
CA ASP A 106 7.51 -30.75 -15.79
C ASP A 106 7.56 -31.64 -14.54
N GLY A 107 8.70 -32.29 -14.28
CA GLY A 107 8.98 -33.06 -13.07
C GLY A 107 9.37 -32.22 -11.85
N GLY A 108 9.51 -30.89 -12.01
CA GLY A 108 9.88 -29.97 -10.94
C GLY A 108 11.39 -29.92 -10.65
N GLN A 109 12.21 -30.52 -11.50
CA GLN A 109 13.68 -30.49 -11.38
C GLN A 109 14.27 -29.24 -12.05
N PRO A 110 15.28 -28.59 -11.44
CA PRO A 110 15.96 -27.47 -12.08
C PRO A 110 16.53 -27.85 -13.45
N VAL A 111 16.29 -27.00 -14.44
CA VAL A 111 16.82 -27.21 -15.79
C VAL A 111 18.16 -26.49 -15.98
N PRO A 112 19.01 -26.94 -16.91
CA PRO A 112 20.24 -26.24 -17.26
C PRO A 112 19.99 -24.81 -17.76
N GLU A 113 21.04 -24.00 -17.74
CA GLU A 113 21.03 -22.68 -18.37
C GLU A 113 20.61 -22.78 -19.85
N ARG A 114 19.87 -21.78 -20.33
CA ARG A 114 19.28 -21.71 -21.68
C ARG A 114 18.26 -22.81 -22.00
N THR A 115 17.75 -23.52 -21.01
CA THR A 115 16.60 -24.40 -21.18
C THR A 115 15.34 -23.73 -20.64
N ARG A 116 14.28 -23.68 -21.46
CA ARG A 116 12.97 -23.17 -21.08
C ARG A 116 12.31 -24.12 -20.07
N GLY A 117 11.74 -23.55 -19.02
CA GLY A 117 10.94 -24.28 -18.05
C GLY A 117 9.99 -23.36 -17.28
N ARG A 118 9.31 -23.92 -16.28
CA ARG A 118 8.43 -23.18 -15.38
C ARG A 118 9.23 -22.36 -14.38
N VAL A 119 8.82 -21.11 -14.16
CA VAL A 119 9.46 -20.22 -13.19
C VAL A 119 8.81 -20.41 -11.83
N LEU A 120 9.59 -20.90 -10.86
CA LEU A 120 9.19 -21.02 -9.46
C LEU A 120 9.96 -20.02 -8.62
N PHE A 121 9.33 -19.51 -7.57
CA PHE A 121 9.96 -18.55 -6.67
C PHE A 121 9.62 -18.78 -5.20
N ARG A 122 10.51 -18.33 -4.30
CA ARG A 122 10.24 -18.21 -2.87
C ARG A 122 10.92 -16.98 -2.29
N GLY A 123 10.40 -16.48 -1.18
CA GLY A 123 10.95 -15.32 -0.51
C GLY A 123 9.93 -14.65 0.42
N PRO A 124 10.35 -13.63 1.18
CA PRO A 124 9.53 -12.96 2.18
C PRO A 124 8.34 -12.19 1.58
N SER A 125 8.40 -11.82 0.29
CA SER A 125 7.29 -11.13 -0.39
C SER A 125 6.26 -12.08 -1.03
N ARG A 126 6.44 -13.40 -0.92
CA ARG A 126 5.47 -14.40 -1.39
C ARG A 126 4.18 -14.30 -0.58
N THR A 127 3.03 -14.40 -1.26
CA THR A 127 1.73 -14.49 -0.62
C THR A 127 1.63 -15.70 0.34
N ALA A 128 0.76 -15.59 1.34
CA ALA A 128 0.35 -16.72 2.18
C ALA A 128 -0.60 -17.70 1.45
N GLY A 129 -1.15 -17.29 0.31
CA GLY A 129 -2.07 -18.10 -0.50
C GLY A 129 -3.22 -17.28 -1.09
N TYR A 130 -4.15 -17.99 -1.72
CA TYR A 130 -5.37 -17.38 -2.28
C TYR A 130 -6.48 -17.34 -1.24
N PHE A 131 -7.10 -16.16 -1.08
CA PHE A 131 -8.15 -15.94 -0.09
C PHE A 131 -9.33 -16.90 -0.29
N ARG A 132 -9.63 -17.70 0.75
CA ARG A 132 -10.71 -18.71 0.75
C ARG A 132 -10.62 -19.74 -0.37
N ASN A 133 -9.42 -20.02 -0.88
CA ASN A 133 -9.20 -21.05 -1.89
C ASN A 133 -7.99 -21.94 -1.52
N PRO A 134 -8.17 -22.87 -0.57
CA PRO A 134 -7.08 -23.74 -0.10
C PRO A 134 -6.59 -24.69 -1.20
N GLN A 135 -7.46 -25.14 -2.11
CA GLN A 135 -7.09 -26.01 -3.23
C GLN A 135 -6.15 -25.31 -4.20
N ALA A 136 -6.49 -24.08 -4.64
CA ALA A 136 -5.60 -23.31 -5.50
C ALA A 136 -4.30 -22.92 -4.79
N THR A 137 -4.36 -22.71 -3.47
CA THR A 137 -3.15 -22.41 -2.67
C THR A 137 -2.21 -23.61 -2.63
N ALA A 138 -2.72 -24.81 -2.34
CA ALA A 138 -1.95 -26.04 -2.33
C ALA A 138 -1.43 -26.44 -3.71
N ALA A 139 -2.17 -26.12 -4.78
CA ALA A 139 -1.73 -26.36 -6.15
C ALA A 139 -0.61 -25.40 -6.60
N ALA A 140 -0.58 -24.18 -6.05
CA ALA A 140 0.40 -23.16 -6.43
C ALA A 140 1.64 -23.16 -5.55
N ILE A 141 1.57 -23.66 -4.31
CA ILE A 141 2.67 -23.62 -3.34
C ILE A 141 3.03 -25.05 -2.94
N ASP A 142 4.27 -25.46 -3.21
CA ASP A 142 4.77 -26.77 -2.83
C ASP A 142 5.17 -26.85 -1.33
N SER A 143 5.47 -28.07 -0.86
CA SER A 143 5.89 -28.33 0.51
C SER A 143 7.23 -27.67 0.88
N GLY A 144 8.08 -27.35 -0.10
CA GLY A 144 9.34 -26.63 0.07
C GLY A 144 9.18 -25.11 0.10
N GLY A 145 7.94 -24.61 0.02
CA GLY A 145 7.62 -23.19 0.00
C GLY A 145 7.86 -22.50 -1.33
N TRP A 146 8.11 -23.25 -2.41
CA TRP A 146 8.17 -22.69 -3.75
C TRP A 146 6.78 -22.45 -4.30
N MET A 147 6.60 -21.30 -4.92
CA MET A 147 5.38 -20.94 -5.61
C MET A 147 5.58 -21.02 -7.11
N ASP A 148 4.68 -21.72 -7.80
CA ASP A 148 4.60 -21.73 -9.26
C ASP A 148 4.00 -20.39 -9.72
N SER A 149 4.75 -19.65 -10.53
CA SER A 149 4.29 -18.37 -11.09
C SER A 149 3.26 -18.53 -12.20
N GLY A 150 3.17 -19.72 -12.81
CA GLY A 150 2.43 -19.97 -14.04
C GLY A 150 3.11 -19.40 -15.30
N ASP A 151 4.32 -18.86 -15.18
CA ASP A 151 5.09 -18.28 -16.26
C ASP A 151 6.25 -19.20 -16.70
N LEU A 152 6.64 -19.09 -17.96
CA LEU A 152 7.75 -19.81 -18.58
C LEU A 152 8.95 -18.86 -18.75
N GLY A 153 10.15 -19.40 -18.56
CA GLY A 153 11.38 -18.64 -18.75
C GLY A 153 12.62 -19.53 -18.81
N TYR A 154 13.78 -18.90 -18.97
CA TYR A 154 15.09 -19.54 -18.88
C TYR A 154 16.11 -18.59 -18.24
N TRP A 155 17.18 -19.17 -17.71
CA TRP A 155 18.36 -18.41 -17.26
C TRP A 155 19.37 -18.29 -18.40
N ALA A 156 19.98 -17.13 -18.58
CA ALA A 156 21.16 -16.95 -19.42
C ALA A 156 22.05 -15.81 -18.87
N ALA A 157 23.37 -16.04 -18.81
CA ALA A 157 24.36 -15.16 -18.22
C ALA A 157 23.97 -14.64 -16.81
N GLY A 158 23.32 -15.51 -16.02
CA GLY A 158 22.85 -15.19 -14.67
C GLY A 158 21.61 -14.28 -14.61
N GLU A 159 20.94 -13.98 -15.73
CA GLU A 159 19.70 -13.20 -15.77
C GLU A 159 18.51 -14.03 -16.23
N LEU A 160 17.31 -13.68 -15.73
CA LEU A 160 16.06 -14.36 -16.06
C LEU A 160 15.44 -13.75 -17.32
N PHE A 161 15.02 -14.60 -18.26
CA PHE A 161 14.27 -14.22 -19.44
C PHE A 161 12.88 -14.86 -19.39
N ILE A 162 11.83 -14.03 -19.32
CA ILE A 162 10.45 -14.51 -19.35
C ILE A 162 9.98 -14.66 -20.79
N THR A 163 9.48 -15.84 -21.14
CA THR A 163 9.13 -16.21 -22.52
C THR A 163 7.64 -16.36 -22.76
N GLY A 164 6.82 -16.42 -21.70
CA GLY A 164 5.36 -16.47 -21.83
C GLY A 164 4.68 -17.01 -20.58
N ARG A 165 3.38 -17.29 -20.68
CA ARG A 165 2.62 -18.01 -19.64
C ARG A 165 2.38 -19.44 -20.07
N LEU A 166 2.50 -20.38 -19.14
CA LEU A 166 2.27 -21.80 -19.41
C LEU A 166 0.88 -22.06 -19.99
N LYS A 167 -0.15 -21.40 -19.44
CA LYS A 167 -1.55 -21.57 -19.87
C LYS A 167 -1.92 -20.78 -21.13
N ASP A 168 -1.03 -19.94 -21.64
CA ASP A 168 -1.29 -19.12 -22.83
C ASP A 168 -0.63 -19.72 -24.10
N CYS A 169 0.30 -20.68 -24.00
CA CYS A 169 0.93 -21.29 -25.18
C CYS A 169 -0.09 -22.03 -26.05
N ILE A 170 -0.06 -21.78 -27.36
CA ILE A 170 -0.96 -22.39 -28.35
C ILE A 170 -0.23 -23.57 -28.98
N ILE A 171 -0.85 -24.75 -29.01
CA ILE A 171 -0.22 -25.96 -29.56
C ILE A 171 -0.92 -26.36 -30.86
N LYS A 172 -0.30 -26.04 -32.00
CA LYS A 172 -0.85 -26.33 -33.33
C LYS A 172 0.15 -27.13 -34.15
N SER A 173 -0.30 -28.30 -34.63
CA SER A 173 0.50 -29.18 -35.52
C SER A 173 1.91 -29.51 -34.99
N GLY A 174 2.07 -29.66 -33.67
CA GLY A 174 3.36 -29.93 -33.03
C GLY A 174 4.23 -28.70 -32.79
N HIS A 175 3.76 -27.50 -33.14
CA HIS A 175 4.46 -26.24 -32.86
C HIS A 175 3.91 -25.58 -31.59
N ASN A 176 4.82 -25.17 -30.71
CA ASN A 176 4.54 -24.34 -29.55
C ASN A 176 4.53 -22.86 -29.97
N ILE A 177 3.33 -22.32 -30.20
CA ILE A 177 3.15 -20.96 -30.68
C ILE A 177 2.91 -20.02 -29.50
N ILE A 178 3.73 -18.99 -29.40
CA ILE A 178 3.59 -17.92 -28.41
C ILE A 178 2.52 -16.93 -28.92
N PRO A 179 1.40 -16.73 -28.20
CA PRO A 179 0.35 -15.79 -28.63
C PRO A 179 0.86 -14.39 -28.93
N GLN A 180 1.84 -13.93 -28.15
CA GLN A 180 2.40 -12.59 -28.27
C GLN A 180 3.09 -12.40 -29.64
N ASP A 181 3.76 -13.42 -30.17
CA ASP A 181 4.38 -13.34 -31.49
C ASP A 181 3.33 -13.18 -32.60
N VAL A 182 2.21 -13.90 -32.47
CA VAL A 182 1.06 -13.79 -33.37
C VAL A 182 0.41 -12.41 -33.27
N GLU A 183 0.18 -11.93 -32.05
CA GLU A 183 -0.40 -10.61 -31.78
C GLU A 183 0.50 -9.49 -32.31
N ASN A 184 1.81 -9.60 -32.14
CA ASN A 184 2.80 -8.65 -32.62
C ASN A 184 2.85 -8.60 -34.15
N ALA A 185 2.86 -9.77 -34.80
CA ALA A 185 2.79 -9.85 -36.27
C ALA A 185 1.49 -9.22 -36.79
N ALA A 186 0.35 -9.53 -36.17
CA ALA A 186 -0.93 -8.93 -36.53
C ALA A 186 -0.98 -7.41 -36.26
N ALA A 187 -0.25 -6.91 -35.25
CA ALA A 187 -0.21 -5.49 -34.89
C ALA A 187 0.52 -4.60 -35.92
N GLU A 188 1.29 -5.20 -36.83
CA GLU A 188 1.99 -4.48 -37.91
C GLU A 188 1.09 -4.19 -39.12
N VAL A 189 -0.05 -4.88 -39.23
CA VAL A 189 -1.00 -4.69 -40.30
C VAL A 189 -1.74 -3.35 -40.16
N ALA A 190 -1.71 -2.55 -41.23
CA ALA A 190 -2.38 -1.25 -41.24
C ALA A 190 -3.89 -1.40 -41.05
N GLY A 191 -4.45 -0.64 -40.11
CA GLY A 191 -5.88 -0.72 -39.75
C GLY A 191 -6.19 -1.59 -38.54
N VAL A 192 -5.21 -2.31 -37.99
CA VAL A 192 -5.33 -3.02 -36.71
C VAL A 192 -4.98 -2.09 -35.54
N ARG A 193 -5.75 -2.15 -34.45
CA ARG A 193 -5.43 -1.42 -33.22
C ARG A 193 -4.35 -2.16 -32.43
N LYS A 194 -3.16 -1.57 -32.35
CA LYS A 194 -2.03 -2.07 -31.55
C LYS A 194 -2.43 -2.24 -30.07
N GLY A 195 -2.01 -3.35 -29.47
CA GLY A 195 -2.34 -3.70 -28.09
C GLY A 195 -3.82 -4.06 -27.87
N CYS A 196 -4.62 -4.27 -28.93
CA CYS A 196 -6.02 -4.73 -28.86
C CYS A 196 -6.22 -5.98 -29.73
N ILE A 197 -5.32 -6.95 -29.58
CA ILE A 197 -5.29 -8.19 -30.35
C ILE A 197 -5.15 -9.33 -29.35
N ALA A 198 -5.88 -10.42 -29.58
CA ALA A 198 -5.75 -11.64 -28.79
C ALA A 198 -5.56 -12.82 -29.73
N ALA A 199 -4.49 -13.59 -29.52
CA ALA A 199 -4.29 -14.89 -30.16
C ALA A 199 -4.54 -16.00 -29.13
N PHE A 200 -5.24 -17.06 -29.56
CA PHE A 200 -5.51 -18.22 -28.71
C PHE A 200 -5.78 -19.47 -29.53
N GLY A 201 -5.53 -20.63 -28.93
CA GLY A 201 -5.93 -21.93 -29.44
C GLY A 201 -7.38 -22.24 -29.08
N THR A 202 -8.11 -22.86 -30.01
CA THR A 202 -9.42 -23.48 -29.75
C THR A 202 -9.44 -24.90 -30.31
N ILE A 203 -10.07 -25.84 -29.60
CA ILE A 203 -10.04 -27.25 -29.98
C ILE A 203 -10.83 -27.43 -31.29
N SER A 204 -10.19 -28.06 -32.28
CA SER A 204 -10.87 -28.50 -33.50
C SER A 204 -11.63 -29.80 -33.23
N ALA A 205 -12.95 -29.78 -33.35
CA ALA A 205 -13.81 -30.95 -33.13
C ALA A 205 -13.46 -32.16 -34.03
N ASN A 206 -12.72 -31.94 -35.12
CA ASN A 206 -12.45 -32.95 -36.15
C ASN A 206 -10.99 -33.43 -36.22
N SER A 207 -10.05 -32.83 -35.51
CA SER A 207 -8.61 -33.09 -35.75
C SER A 207 -7.72 -33.23 -34.51
N GLY A 208 -8.28 -33.09 -33.30
CA GLY A 208 -7.52 -33.24 -32.04
C GLY A 208 -6.41 -32.21 -31.79
N THR A 209 -6.16 -31.30 -32.73
CA THR A 209 -5.18 -30.20 -32.63
C THR A 209 -5.89 -28.85 -32.44
N GLU A 210 -5.19 -27.88 -31.83
CA GLU A 210 -5.75 -26.53 -31.68
C GLU A 210 -5.74 -25.77 -33.01
N ARG A 211 -6.85 -25.06 -33.29
CA ARG A 211 -6.90 -24.02 -34.30
C ARG A 211 -6.39 -22.71 -33.71
N LEU A 212 -5.48 -22.04 -34.43
CA LEU A 212 -4.99 -20.71 -34.13
C LEU A 212 -6.03 -19.66 -34.55
N VAL A 213 -6.61 -18.99 -33.56
CA VAL A 213 -7.57 -17.89 -33.77
C VAL A 213 -6.91 -16.56 -33.40
N VAL A 214 -7.05 -15.57 -34.28
CA VAL A 214 -6.61 -14.19 -34.05
C VAL A 214 -7.83 -13.28 -34.02
N VAL A 215 -8.07 -12.63 -32.89
CA VAL A 215 -9.08 -11.58 -32.75
C VAL A 215 -8.37 -10.23 -32.75
N ALA A 216 -8.73 -9.33 -33.65
CA ALA A 216 -8.11 -8.01 -33.76
C ALA A 216 -9.16 -6.89 -33.80
N GLU A 217 -9.00 -5.87 -32.95
CA GLU A 217 -9.84 -4.68 -33.02
C GLU A 217 -9.47 -3.80 -34.22
N THR A 218 -10.47 -3.34 -34.97
CA THR A 218 -10.31 -2.33 -36.02
C THR A 218 -11.43 -1.30 -35.94
N ARG A 219 -11.12 -0.05 -36.30
CA ARG A 219 -12.13 1.00 -36.50
C ARG A 219 -12.77 0.95 -37.89
N ILE A 220 -12.22 0.15 -38.79
CA ILE A 220 -12.65 0.08 -40.17
C ILE A 220 -13.90 -0.81 -40.27
N SER A 221 -14.98 -0.21 -40.75
CA SER A 221 -16.27 -0.87 -40.98
C SER A 221 -16.46 -1.35 -42.42
N ASP A 222 -15.75 -0.77 -43.38
CA ASP A 222 -15.83 -1.14 -44.79
C ASP A 222 -15.45 -2.62 -45.03
N LYS A 223 -16.31 -3.36 -45.74
CA LYS A 223 -16.14 -4.80 -45.98
C LYS A 223 -14.90 -5.11 -46.83
N GLY A 224 -14.60 -4.28 -47.84
CA GLY A 224 -13.45 -4.49 -48.72
C GLY A 224 -12.12 -4.34 -47.98
N GLN A 225 -11.99 -3.26 -47.21
CA GLN A 225 -10.83 -3.00 -46.35
C GLN A 225 -10.69 -4.05 -45.24
N ARG A 226 -11.78 -4.54 -44.65
CA ARG A 226 -11.74 -5.63 -43.65
C ARG A 226 -11.24 -6.94 -44.25
N SER A 227 -11.67 -7.29 -45.47
CA SER A 227 -11.15 -8.45 -46.19
C SER A 227 -9.66 -8.33 -46.51
N ARG A 228 -9.20 -7.12 -46.88
CA ARG A 228 -7.78 -6.81 -47.04
C ARG A 228 -7.01 -7.04 -45.73
N ILE A 229 -7.45 -6.44 -44.62
CA ILE A 229 -6.81 -6.57 -43.31
C ILE A 229 -6.74 -8.05 -42.89
N ARG A 230 -7.81 -8.82 -43.09
CA ARG A 230 -7.84 -10.25 -42.76
C ARG A 230 -6.74 -11.01 -43.50
N ARG A 231 -6.61 -10.78 -44.81
CA ARG A 231 -5.55 -11.42 -45.64
C ARG A 231 -4.16 -10.97 -45.24
N GLU A 232 -3.97 -9.68 -44.95
CA GLU A 232 -2.69 -9.14 -44.50
C GLU A 232 -2.27 -9.73 -43.15
N ILE A 233 -3.20 -9.90 -42.19
CA ILE A 233 -2.92 -10.59 -40.92
C ILE A 233 -2.49 -12.03 -41.17
N VAL A 234 -3.22 -12.78 -42.01
CA VAL A 234 -2.84 -14.17 -42.32
C VAL A 234 -1.44 -14.23 -42.93
N ALA A 235 -1.16 -13.37 -43.91
CA ALA A 235 0.15 -13.33 -44.59
C ALA A 235 1.27 -12.97 -43.61
N GLU A 236 1.07 -11.94 -42.78
CA GLU A 236 2.09 -11.42 -41.89
C GLU A 236 2.37 -12.37 -40.72
N VAL A 237 1.32 -12.97 -40.14
CA VAL A 237 1.49 -14.02 -39.13
C VAL A 237 2.17 -15.25 -39.73
N SER A 238 1.77 -15.71 -40.91
CA SER A 238 2.43 -16.85 -41.58
C SER A 238 3.91 -16.58 -41.81
N ARG A 239 4.24 -15.37 -42.28
CA ARG A 239 5.61 -14.95 -42.56
C ARG A 239 6.46 -14.84 -41.30
N LYS A 240 5.91 -14.26 -40.23
CA LYS A 240 6.65 -13.96 -38.99
C LYS A 240 6.58 -15.04 -37.92
N VAL A 241 5.58 -15.90 -37.91
CA VAL A 241 5.38 -16.96 -36.92
C VAL A 241 5.59 -18.34 -37.55
N GLY A 242 5.53 -18.46 -38.88
CA GLY A 242 5.70 -19.72 -39.59
C GLY A 242 4.43 -20.58 -39.66
N VAL A 243 3.37 -20.19 -38.96
CA VAL A 243 2.09 -20.91 -38.92
C VAL A 243 0.93 -19.94 -39.24
N PRO A 244 0.12 -20.19 -40.27
CA PRO A 244 -1.03 -19.34 -40.58
C PRO A 244 -2.11 -19.43 -39.49
N PRO A 245 -2.78 -18.32 -39.14
CA PRO A 245 -4.04 -18.36 -38.40
C PRO A 245 -5.09 -19.15 -39.18
N ASP A 246 -5.84 -20.00 -38.49
CA ASP A 246 -7.00 -20.69 -39.09
C ASP A 246 -8.20 -19.73 -39.18
N VAL A 247 -8.31 -18.83 -38.20
CA VAL A 247 -9.38 -17.83 -38.13
C VAL A 247 -8.81 -16.47 -37.78
N VAL A 248 -9.24 -15.45 -38.50
CA VAL A 248 -8.96 -14.04 -38.19
C VAL A 248 -10.29 -13.31 -38.06
N GLU A 249 -10.64 -12.92 -36.84
CA GLU A 249 -11.89 -12.25 -36.51
C GLU A 249 -11.63 -10.76 -36.24
N LEU A 250 -12.20 -9.90 -37.08
CA LEU A 250 -12.08 -8.45 -36.92
C LEU A 250 -13.27 -7.93 -36.12
N VAL A 251 -13.02 -7.27 -35.00
CA VAL A 251 -14.07 -6.80 -34.08
C VAL A 251 -14.03 -5.28 -33.90
N PRO A 252 -15.15 -4.63 -33.52
CA PRO A 252 -15.13 -3.20 -33.23
C PRO A 252 -14.29 -2.89 -31.97
N PRO A 253 -13.87 -1.63 -31.77
CA PRO A 253 -13.15 -1.22 -30.57
C PRO A 253 -13.86 -1.63 -29.27
N GLN A 254 -13.07 -1.92 -28.22
CA GLN A 254 -13.55 -2.36 -26.89
C GLN A 254 -14.18 -3.76 -26.85
N SER A 255 -13.97 -4.56 -27.90
CA SER A 255 -14.45 -5.95 -27.95
C SER A 255 -13.46 -6.95 -27.34
N VAL A 256 -12.16 -6.63 -27.31
CA VAL A 256 -11.14 -7.50 -26.70
C VAL A 256 -11.02 -7.12 -25.22
N PRO A 257 -11.44 -7.98 -24.29
CA PRO A 257 -11.44 -7.65 -22.87
C PRO A 257 -10.02 -7.45 -22.33
N LYS A 258 -9.88 -6.46 -21.43
CA LYS A 258 -8.62 -6.11 -20.78
C LYS A 258 -8.79 -6.03 -19.26
N THR A 259 -7.71 -6.26 -18.52
CA THR A 259 -7.68 -5.98 -17.07
C THR A 259 -7.72 -4.46 -16.82
N SER A 260 -7.93 -4.05 -15.57
CA SER A 260 -7.81 -2.63 -15.17
C SER A 260 -6.43 -2.03 -15.45
N SER A 261 -5.39 -2.89 -15.53
CA SER A 261 -4.02 -2.54 -15.93
C SER A 261 -3.78 -2.59 -17.45
N GLY A 262 -4.80 -2.84 -18.26
CA GLY A 262 -4.71 -2.84 -19.73
C GLY A 262 -4.25 -4.15 -20.37
N LYS A 263 -4.01 -5.21 -19.59
CA LYS A 263 -3.54 -6.51 -20.11
C LYS A 263 -4.65 -7.25 -20.85
N ILE A 264 -4.34 -7.85 -22.00
CA ILE A 264 -5.28 -8.68 -22.77
C ILE A 264 -5.73 -9.88 -21.94
N ARG A 265 -7.04 -10.12 -21.85
CA ARG A 265 -7.62 -11.31 -21.22
C ARG A 265 -7.91 -12.37 -22.28
N ARG A 266 -6.87 -13.08 -22.74
CA ARG A 266 -6.96 -14.08 -23.83
C ARG A 266 -8.02 -15.16 -23.57
N VAL A 267 -8.02 -15.73 -22.36
CA VAL A 267 -8.99 -16.76 -21.96
C VAL A 267 -10.43 -16.25 -22.04
N GLU A 268 -10.70 -15.03 -21.59
CA GLU A 268 -12.03 -14.45 -21.67
C GLU A 268 -12.41 -14.15 -23.13
N THR A 269 -11.46 -13.67 -23.93
CA THR A 269 -11.66 -13.46 -25.38
C THR A 269 -12.00 -14.78 -26.09
N ARG A 270 -11.27 -15.86 -25.79
CA ARG A 270 -11.57 -17.21 -26.28
C ARG A 270 -12.98 -17.65 -25.89
N ASN A 271 -13.35 -17.51 -24.62
CA ASN A 271 -14.68 -17.90 -24.15
C ASN A 271 -15.79 -17.10 -24.85
N LEU A 272 -15.60 -15.80 -25.08
CA LEU A 272 -16.55 -14.96 -25.81
C LEU A 272 -16.64 -15.35 -27.29
N TYR A 273 -15.52 -15.71 -27.90
CA TYR A 273 -15.44 -16.21 -29.27
C TYR A 273 -16.19 -17.54 -29.41
N GLU A 274 -15.89 -18.53 -28.56
CA GLU A 274 -16.52 -19.86 -28.56
C GLU A 274 -18.03 -19.80 -28.30
N GLN A 275 -18.50 -18.80 -27.54
CA GLN A 275 -19.92 -18.55 -27.30
C GLN A 275 -20.61 -17.71 -28.39
N GLY A 276 -19.89 -17.26 -29.43
CA GLY A 276 -20.44 -16.39 -30.48
C GLY A 276 -20.92 -15.02 -29.95
N LYS A 277 -20.34 -14.55 -28.85
CA LYS A 277 -20.68 -13.26 -28.20
C LYS A 277 -19.67 -12.15 -28.48
N LEU A 278 -18.55 -12.49 -29.11
CA LEU A 278 -17.50 -11.56 -29.48
C LEU A 278 -18.01 -10.48 -30.46
N GLY A 279 -17.69 -9.21 -30.22
CA GLY A 279 -18.10 -8.10 -31.10
C GLY A 279 -19.58 -7.71 -31.06
N ARG A 280 -20.43 -8.41 -30.29
CA ARG A 280 -21.74 -7.87 -29.90
C ARG A 280 -21.47 -6.72 -28.95
N ALA A 281 -21.85 -5.50 -29.34
CA ALA A 281 -21.84 -4.34 -28.44
C ALA A 281 -22.37 -4.81 -27.10
N ALA A 282 -21.57 -4.65 -26.04
CA ALA A 282 -21.99 -5.02 -24.69
C ALA A 282 -23.36 -4.37 -24.47
N GLY A 283 -24.41 -5.19 -24.40
CA GLY A 283 -25.75 -4.73 -24.09
C GLY A 283 -25.67 -3.85 -22.85
N GLU A 284 -26.44 -2.76 -22.89
CA GLU A 284 -26.21 -1.57 -22.08
C GLU A 284 -25.71 -1.85 -20.64
N PRO A 285 -24.65 -1.14 -20.20
CA PRO A 285 -24.00 -1.33 -18.89
C PRO A 285 -24.93 -1.27 -17.66
N TRP A 286 -26.17 -0.79 -17.83
CA TRP A 286 -27.13 -0.64 -16.75
C TRP A 286 -27.55 -1.97 -16.13
N MET A 287 -27.59 -3.11 -16.85
CA MET A 287 -28.02 -4.38 -16.24
C MET A 287 -26.93 -5.01 -15.36
N GLN A 288 -25.64 -4.87 -15.74
CA GLN A 288 -24.52 -5.29 -14.89
C GLN A 288 -24.37 -4.32 -13.70
N MET A 289 -24.55 -3.03 -13.93
CA MET A 289 -24.64 -2.05 -12.85
C MET A 289 -25.82 -2.36 -11.93
N ALA A 290 -27.01 -2.67 -12.45
CA ALA A 290 -28.20 -2.98 -11.66
C ALA A 290 -27.98 -4.22 -10.77
N ARG A 291 -27.38 -5.28 -11.30
CA ARG A 291 -26.98 -6.45 -10.50
C ARG A 291 -25.96 -6.09 -9.43
N LEU A 292 -24.94 -5.27 -9.75
CA LEU A 292 -23.96 -4.78 -8.78
C LEU A 292 -24.58 -3.84 -7.74
N TRP A 293 -25.58 -3.04 -8.12
CA TRP A 293 -26.32 -2.13 -7.24
C TRP A 293 -27.22 -2.92 -6.28
N VAL A 294 -27.91 -3.94 -6.76
CA VAL A 294 -28.74 -4.84 -5.94
C VAL A 294 -27.86 -5.66 -4.98
N SER A 295 -26.70 -6.17 -5.43
CA SER A 295 -25.78 -6.90 -4.55
C SER A 295 -25.07 -5.99 -3.52
N ASN A 296 -24.89 -4.70 -3.83
CA ASN A 296 -24.28 -3.72 -2.92
C ASN A 296 -25.28 -2.91 -2.08
N LEU A 297 -26.58 -3.06 -2.29
CA LEU A 297 -27.62 -2.30 -1.58
C LEU A 297 -27.51 -2.51 -0.06
N GLY A 298 -27.27 -3.75 0.38
CA GLY A 298 -27.07 -4.08 1.80
C GLY A 298 -25.76 -3.53 2.39
N GLY A 299 -24.75 -3.29 1.55
CA GLY A 299 -23.49 -2.64 1.96
C GLY A 299 -23.64 -1.12 2.07
N LEU A 300 -24.26 -0.50 1.07
CA LEU A 300 -24.59 0.93 1.03
C LEU A 300 -25.53 1.33 2.18
N LEU A 301 -26.56 0.52 2.46
CA LEU A 301 -27.47 0.75 3.57
C LEU A 301 -26.73 0.67 4.92
N ARG A 302 -25.86 -0.34 5.11
CA ARG A 302 -25.01 -0.45 6.30
C ARG A 302 -24.08 0.76 6.47
N LEU A 303 -23.50 1.27 5.37
CA LEU A 303 -22.64 2.45 5.40
C LEU A 303 -23.43 3.72 5.72
N ARG A 304 -24.64 3.89 5.17
CA ARG A 304 -25.52 5.02 5.48
C ARG A 304 -25.99 5.00 6.94
N ILE A 305 -26.42 3.85 7.46
CA ILE A 305 -26.79 3.68 8.88
C ILE A 305 -25.59 4.00 9.79
N ARG A 306 -24.39 3.51 9.46
CA ARG A 306 -23.16 3.84 10.22
C ARG A 306 -22.79 5.31 10.13
N LYS A 307 -23.00 5.97 8.97
CA LYS A 307 -22.75 7.40 8.78
C LYS A 307 -23.74 8.24 9.59
N LEU A 308 -25.02 7.90 9.57
CA LEU A 308 -26.06 8.56 10.36
C LEU A 308 -25.80 8.39 11.86
N GLY A 309 -25.46 7.18 12.30
CA GLY A 309 -25.08 6.92 13.69
C GLY A 309 -23.84 7.71 14.14
N ARG A 310 -22.84 7.93 13.27
CA ARG A 310 -21.71 8.82 13.55
C ARG A 310 -22.15 10.28 13.66
N MET A 311 -23.03 10.74 12.77
CA MET A 311 -23.52 12.11 12.77
C MET A 311 -24.30 12.44 14.05
N VAL A 312 -25.24 11.57 14.44
CA VAL A 312 -26.01 11.73 15.69
C VAL A 312 -25.09 11.75 16.92
N ARG A 313 -24.08 10.86 16.97
CA ARG A 313 -23.10 10.86 18.06
C ARG A 313 -22.24 12.12 18.11
N ARG A 314 -21.77 12.61 16.96
CA ARG A 314 -21.01 13.87 16.89
C ARG A 314 -21.84 15.04 17.39
N ALA A 315 -23.10 15.15 16.94
CA ALA A 315 -24.02 16.18 17.41
C ALA A 315 -24.22 16.10 18.92
N GLY A 316 -24.53 14.90 19.46
CA GLY A 316 -24.68 14.71 20.90
C GLY A 316 -23.42 15.04 21.71
N SER A 317 -22.23 14.70 21.18
CA SER A 317 -20.96 14.99 21.84
C SER A 317 -20.63 16.47 21.86
N ALA A 318 -20.85 17.16 20.75
CA ALA A 318 -20.70 18.60 20.67
C ALA A 318 -21.63 19.33 21.63
N THR A 319 -22.89 18.89 21.75
CA THR A 319 -23.87 19.49 22.68
C THR A 319 -23.47 19.27 24.14
N LEU A 320 -23.10 18.05 24.53
CA LEU A 320 -22.71 17.75 25.90
C LEU A 320 -21.42 18.49 26.30
N ILE A 321 -20.42 18.50 25.43
CA ILE A 321 -19.17 19.21 25.68
C ILE A 321 -19.37 20.72 25.69
N GLY A 322 -20.27 21.25 24.85
CA GLY A 322 -20.67 22.65 24.90
C GLY A 322 -21.31 22.98 26.24
N ALA A 323 -22.24 22.15 26.73
CA ALA A 323 -22.92 22.36 28.00
C ALA A 323 -21.96 22.28 29.19
N PHE A 324 -21.12 21.24 29.27
CA PHE A 324 -20.10 21.11 30.31
C PHE A 324 -18.99 22.16 30.20
N GLY A 325 -18.62 22.54 28.98
CA GLY A 325 -17.67 23.60 28.71
C GLY A 325 -18.16 24.92 29.27
N LEU A 326 -19.39 25.33 28.95
CA LEU A 326 -19.98 26.56 29.45
C LEU A 326 -20.14 26.54 30.98
N THR A 327 -20.80 25.51 31.52
CA THR A 327 -21.12 25.45 32.96
C THR A 327 -19.89 25.14 33.82
N GLY A 328 -19.15 24.09 33.49
CA GLY A 328 -17.94 23.68 34.19
C GLY A 328 -16.77 24.64 34.00
N GLY A 329 -16.60 25.17 32.78
CA GLY A 329 -15.56 26.15 32.48
C GLY A 329 -15.81 27.52 33.13
N ALA A 330 -17.08 27.94 33.29
CA ALA A 330 -17.43 29.13 34.06
C ALA A 330 -17.25 28.89 35.57
N ALA A 331 -17.74 27.77 36.10
CA ALA A 331 -17.59 27.42 37.51
C ALA A 331 -16.11 27.30 37.93
N ALA A 332 -15.26 26.73 37.07
CA ALA A 332 -13.82 26.63 37.31
C ALA A 332 -13.12 28.00 37.34
N ARG A 333 -13.61 28.99 36.58
CA ARG A 333 -13.08 30.37 36.59
C ARG A 333 -13.52 31.16 37.82
N LEU A 334 -14.75 30.94 38.27
CA LEU A 334 -15.30 31.56 39.48
C LEU A 334 -14.82 30.88 40.77
N SER A 335 -14.07 29.78 40.65
CA SER A 335 -13.58 29.02 41.79
C SER A 335 -12.51 29.79 42.59
N PRO A 336 -12.52 29.69 43.93
CA PRO A 336 -11.59 30.41 44.79
C PRO A 336 -10.14 29.93 44.71
N SER A 337 -9.90 28.73 44.14
CA SER A 337 -8.55 28.22 43.89
C SER A 337 -8.48 27.38 42.62
N ARG A 338 -7.28 27.34 42.01
CA ARG A 338 -7.01 26.50 40.83
C ARG A 338 -7.20 25.01 41.09
N ARG A 339 -7.02 24.56 42.34
CA ARG A 339 -7.25 23.16 42.75
C ARG A 339 -8.72 22.78 42.68
N VAL A 340 -9.60 23.67 43.16
CA VAL A 340 -11.06 23.48 43.08
C VAL A 340 -11.51 23.53 41.61
N GLY A 341 -11.01 24.48 40.83
CA GLY A 341 -11.29 24.55 39.40
C GLY A 341 -10.87 23.28 38.64
N ALA A 342 -9.70 22.71 38.94
CA ALA A 342 -9.25 21.44 38.37
C ALA A 342 -10.15 20.26 38.75
N ALA A 343 -10.65 20.21 39.99
CA ALA A 343 -11.58 19.18 40.44
C ALA A 343 -12.93 19.27 39.71
N ILE A 344 -13.46 20.49 39.51
CA ILE A 344 -14.70 20.72 38.74
C ILE A 344 -14.53 20.24 37.30
N ILE A 345 -13.45 20.67 36.63
CA ILE A 345 -13.18 20.27 35.24
C ILE A 345 -13.04 18.76 35.12
N ARG A 346 -12.34 18.11 36.06
CA ARG A 346 -12.22 16.65 36.10
C ARG A 346 -13.57 15.96 36.25
N ALA A 347 -14.42 16.45 37.14
CA ALA A 347 -15.77 15.93 37.34
C ALA A 347 -16.62 16.08 36.06
N CYS A 348 -16.58 17.24 35.41
CA CYS A 348 -17.27 17.47 34.12
C CYS A 348 -16.81 16.50 33.03
N LEU A 349 -15.49 16.28 32.89
CA LEU A 349 -14.94 15.36 31.90
C LEU A 349 -15.36 13.90 32.17
N ARG A 350 -15.34 13.46 33.43
CA ARG A 350 -15.79 12.11 33.83
C ARG A 350 -17.29 11.92 33.61
N MET A 351 -18.11 12.93 33.94
CA MET A 351 -19.55 12.90 33.69
C MET A 351 -19.87 12.88 32.20
N ALA A 352 -19.16 13.67 31.39
CA ALA A 352 -19.30 13.62 29.92
C ALA A 352 -18.93 12.24 29.36
N ALA A 353 -17.84 11.63 29.83
CA ALA A 353 -17.43 10.29 29.40
C ALA A 353 -18.48 9.23 29.77
N LEU A 354 -19.03 9.29 31.00
CA LEU A 354 -20.10 8.41 31.46
C LEU A 354 -21.34 8.50 30.56
N LEU A 355 -21.79 9.72 30.24
CA LEU A 355 -22.96 9.96 29.38
C LEU A 355 -22.73 9.49 27.93
N HIS A 356 -21.49 9.50 27.45
CA HIS A 356 -21.13 8.97 26.14
C HIS A 356 -20.92 7.45 26.09
N GLY A 357 -20.92 6.79 27.25
CA GLY A 357 -20.55 5.38 27.37
C GLY A 357 -19.09 5.14 26.97
N GLU A 358 -18.23 6.12 27.23
CA GLU A 358 -16.79 6.01 27.04
C GLU A 358 -16.15 5.49 28.33
N ARG A 359 -15.19 4.58 28.18
CA ARG A 359 -14.44 4.03 29.29
C ARG A 359 -12.99 4.47 29.16
N LEU A 360 -12.50 5.04 30.25
CA LEU A 360 -11.15 5.52 30.38
C LEU A 360 -10.58 4.99 31.69
N GLU A 361 -9.49 4.23 31.60
CA GLU A 361 -8.84 3.62 32.76
C GLU A 361 -7.59 4.43 33.15
N GLY A 362 -7.42 4.66 34.45
CA GLY A 362 -6.20 5.22 35.01
C GLY A 362 -5.33 4.14 35.63
N ARG A 363 -4.04 4.06 35.25
CA ARG A 363 -3.05 3.14 35.85
C ARG A 363 -1.81 3.87 36.41
N GLY A 364 -1.17 3.28 37.42
CA GLY A 364 0.10 3.77 37.98
C GLY A 364 -0.05 4.92 38.99
N GLU A 365 0.92 5.85 39.03
CA GLU A 365 1.02 6.93 40.04
C GLU A 365 0.06 8.11 39.81
N ILE A 366 -1.19 7.84 39.46
CA ILE A 366 -2.21 8.84 39.09
C ILE A 366 -2.61 9.72 40.27
N GLY A 367 -2.67 9.18 41.47
CA GLY A 367 -3.15 9.86 42.69
C GLY A 367 -2.04 10.25 43.67
N ARG A 368 -0.76 10.18 43.28
CA ARG A 368 0.35 10.48 44.18
C ARG A 368 0.24 11.92 44.70
N GLN A 369 0.24 12.07 46.02
CA GLN A 369 0.34 13.35 46.69
C GLN A 369 1.79 13.56 47.17
N GLY A 370 2.26 14.81 47.16
CA GLY A 370 3.63 15.13 47.58
C GLY A 370 4.22 16.28 46.77
N ARG A 371 5.49 16.13 46.39
CA ARG A 371 6.22 17.12 45.58
C ARG A 371 5.53 17.34 44.23
N PRO A 372 5.49 18.58 43.71
CA PRO A 372 4.94 18.86 42.39
C PRO A 372 5.73 18.09 41.32
N ARG A 373 5.03 17.68 40.26
CA ARG A 373 5.62 16.88 39.18
C ARG A 373 5.42 17.51 37.81
N VAL A 374 6.39 17.30 36.93
CA VAL A 374 6.25 17.54 35.50
C VAL A 374 5.92 16.21 34.81
N LEU A 375 4.66 16.07 34.45
CA LEU A 375 4.07 14.94 33.73
C LEU A 375 4.32 15.11 32.23
N LEU A 376 5.17 14.25 31.66
CA LEU A 376 5.58 14.32 30.26
C LEU A 376 4.87 13.24 29.45
N ALA A 377 3.89 13.66 28.65
CA ALA A 377 2.97 12.77 27.94
C ALA A 377 3.34 12.52 26.47
N ASN A 378 3.15 11.28 26.01
CA ASN A 378 3.13 10.99 24.58
C ASN A 378 1.91 11.67 23.90
N ARG A 379 1.92 11.69 22.56
CA ARG A 379 0.80 12.19 21.75
C ARG A 379 0.03 11.02 21.16
N ALA A 380 -1.25 10.91 21.48
CA ALA A 380 -2.14 9.88 20.95
C ALA A 380 -3.19 10.46 19.99
N GLY A 381 -3.66 11.70 20.18
CA GLY A 381 -4.69 12.34 19.35
C GLY A 381 -5.16 13.70 19.89
N SER A 382 -6.36 14.14 19.48
CA SER A 382 -6.96 15.41 19.92
C SER A 382 -7.60 15.34 21.31
N GLY A 383 -7.90 14.13 21.80
CA GLY A 383 -8.51 13.89 23.12
C GLY A 383 -7.53 13.81 24.28
N ASP A 384 -6.22 13.93 24.03
CA ASP A 384 -5.15 13.63 25.00
C ASP A 384 -5.26 14.45 26.29
N ALA A 385 -5.47 15.77 26.17
CA ALA A 385 -5.58 16.65 27.33
C ALA A 385 -6.82 16.33 28.19
N CYS A 386 -7.95 16.06 27.56
CA CYS A 386 -9.17 15.66 28.26
C CYS A 386 -9.00 14.32 28.97
N ALA A 387 -8.42 13.32 28.30
CA ALA A 387 -8.21 12.01 28.87
C ALA A 387 -7.23 12.08 30.04
N ALA A 388 -6.10 12.78 29.88
CA ALA A 388 -5.13 12.97 30.94
C ALA A 388 -5.76 13.65 32.16
N ILE A 389 -6.43 14.79 31.99
CA ILE A 389 -7.08 15.49 33.11
C ILE A 389 -8.20 14.65 33.73
N ALA A 390 -8.98 13.91 32.94
CA ALA A 390 -10.02 13.03 33.49
C ALA A 390 -9.43 11.92 34.39
N CYS A 391 -8.25 11.40 34.07
CA CYS A 391 -7.60 10.34 34.83
C CYS A 391 -6.81 10.83 36.03
N LEU A 392 -5.94 11.84 35.85
CA LEU A 392 -5.03 12.34 36.88
C LEU A 392 -5.78 12.65 38.19
N GLY A 393 -5.21 12.32 39.34
CA GLY A 393 -5.83 12.60 40.65
C GLY A 393 -5.48 13.99 41.16
N SER A 394 -4.30 14.50 40.79
CA SER A 394 -3.74 15.77 41.23
C SER A 394 -4.23 16.96 40.41
N ALA A 395 -4.29 18.14 41.03
CA ALA A 395 -4.56 19.38 40.32
C ALA A 395 -3.41 19.66 39.35
N THR A 396 -3.71 19.57 38.04
CA THR A 396 -2.71 19.59 36.97
C THR A 396 -3.00 20.73 36.01
N LEU A 397 -1.96 21.49 35.66
CA LEU A 397 -2.01 22.55 34.64
C LEU A 397 -1.45 22.04 33.32
N ILE A 398 -1.99 22.51 32.20
CA ILE A 398 -1.55 22.15 30.85
C ILE A 398 -0.60 23.24 30.35
N ALA A 399 0.62 22.83 30.00
CA ALA A 399 1.71 23.70 29.58
C ALA A 399 1.85 23.84 28.04
N ASP A 400 0.91 23.30 27.27
CA ASP A 400 0.93 23.31 25.81
C ASP A 400 -0.35 23.96 25.26
N GLU A 401 -0.27 25.22 24.86
CA GLU A 401 -1.39 25.97 24.27
C GLU A 401 -1.87 25.33 22.95
N LYS A 402 -0.95 24.72 22.18
CA LYS A 402 -1.28 23.98 20.95
C LYS A 402 -2.05 22.68 21.21
N ALA A 403 -2.13 22.23 22.47
CA ALA A 403 -3.03 21.13 22.84
C ALA A 403 -4.50 21.56 22.82
N LEU A 404 -4.81 22.87 22.99
CA LEU A 404 -6.17 23.41 22.89
C LEU A 404 -6.57 23.74 21.44
N ASP A 405 -5.64 24.20 20.60
CA ASP A 405 -5.92 24.56 19.19
C ASP A 405 -6.49 23.40 18.35
N ARG A 406 -6.26 22.16 18.79
CA ARG A 406 -6.73 20.94 18.12
C ARG A 406 -8.01 20.37 18.73
N SER A 407 -8.58 21.03 19.72
CA SER A 407 -9.78 20.61 20.43
C SER A 407 -11.00 21.42 19.97
N HIS A 408 -12.21 20.86 20.10
CA HIS A 408 -13.44 21.58 19.74
C HIS A 408 -13.62 22.80 20.67
N ASN A 409 -14.27 23.88 20.20
CA ASN A 409 -14.40 25.15 20.94
C ASN A 409 -14.88 24.99 22.40
N GLY A 410 -15.83 24.09 22.66
CA GLY A 410 -16.31 23.82 24.03
C GLY A 410 -15.26 23.15 24.92
N THR A 411 -14.46 22.25 24.37
CA THR A 411 -13.34 21.60 25.06
C THR A 411 -12.23 22.59 25.39
N ALA A 412 -11.91 23.46 24.43
CA ALA A 412 -10.91 24.50 24.63
C ALA A 412 -11.34 25.46 25.76
N PHE A 413 -12.62 25.87 25.75
CA PHE A 413 -13.18 26.73 26.79
C PHE A 413 -13.18 26.04 28.18
N LEU A 414 -13.44 24.73 28.23
CA LEU A 414 -13.40 23.95 29.47
C LEU A 414 -11.98 23.85 30.05
N LEU A 415 -10.97 23.61 29.21
CA LEU A 415 -9.58 23.38 29.66
C LEU A 415 -8.77 24.67 29.85
N SER A 416 -9.18 25.77 29.23
CA SER A 416 -8.48 27.06 29.31
C SER A 416 -8.17 27.56 30.73
N PRO A 417 -8.99 27.37 31.79
CA PRO A 417 -8.61 27.76 33.15
C PRO A 417 -7.42 26.98 33.71
N LEU A 418 -7.14 25.79 33.16
CA LEU A 418 -6.00 24.96 33.53
C LEU A 418 -4.82 25.13 32.57
N THR A 419 -4.94 25.95 31.53
CA THR A 419 -3.87 26.13 30.54
C THR A 419 -3.00 27.31 30.92
N LEU A 420 -1.69 27.11 30.84
CA LEU A 420 -0.70 28.17 30.94
C LEU A 420 -0.40 28.72 29.55
N SER A 421 -0.60 30.03 29.34
CA SER A 421 -0.06 30.75 28.19
C SER A 421 1.33 31.29 28.55
N PRO A 422 2.41 30.76 27.96
CA PRO A 422 3.78 31.05 28.40
C PRO A 422 4.31 32.44 27.99
N GLY A 423 3.62 33.18 27.12
CA GLY A 423 3.93 34.60 26.85
C GLY A 423 5.37 34.91 26.41
N GLY A 424 6.08 33.93 25.84
CA GLY A 424 7.48 34.05 25.40
C GLY A 424 8.53 33.49 26.37
N ASP A 425 8.19 33.29 27.65
CA ASP A 425 9.06 32.68 28.68
C ASP A 425 8.40 31.41 29.23
N LEU A 426 8.55 30.31 28.48
CA LEU A 426 7.98 29.02 28.85
C LEU A 426 8.62 28.49 30.15
N ARG A 427 9.95 28.55 30.28
CA ARG A 427 10.66 28.02 31.46
C ARG A 427 10.22 28.72 32.74
N GLY A 428 10.21 30.05 32.77
CA GLY A 428 9.77 30.79 33.95
C GLY A 428 8.29 30.59 34.25
N ALA A 429 7.44 30.45 33.23
CA ALA A 429 6.01 30.13 33.43
C ALA A 429 5.82 28.74 34.08
N LEU A 430 6.60 27.74 33.66
CA LEU A 430 6.58 26.40 34.26
C LEU A 430 7.10 26.43 35.70
N ALA A 431 8.22 27.10 35.96
CA ALA A 431 8.80 27.20 37.31
C ALA A 431 7.83 27.87 38.30
N ARG A 432 7.18 28.99 37.91
CA ARG A 432 6.16 29.66 38.75
C ARG A 432 4.95 28.75 39.03
N ALA A 433 4.53 27.96 38.04
CA ALA A 433 3.44 27.02 38.21
C ALA A 433 3.80 25.88 39.19
N LEU A 434 5.01 25.32 39.10
CA LEU A 434 5.50 24.30 40.04
C LEU A 434 5.63 24.84 41.46
N ALA A 435 6.12 26.08 41.63
CA ALA A 435 6.22 26.74 42.93
C ALA A 435 4.85 26.92 43.62
N SER A 436 3.75 26.97 42.86
CA SER A 436 2.38 27.00 43.41
C SER A 436 1.88 25.64 43.92
N GLY A 437 2.70 24.58 43.81
CA GLY A 437 2.39 23.23 44.28
C GLY A 437 1.32 22.53 43.42
N LEU A 438 1.38 22.74 42.10
CA LEU A 438 0.52 22.09 41.10
C LEU A 438 1.37 21.21 40.18
N ASP A 439 0.80 20.10 39.72
CA ASP A 439 1.43 19.27 38.69
C ASP A 439 1.34 19.97 37.32
N LEU A 440 2.30 19.72 36.44
CA LEU A 440 2.32 20.24 35.08
C LEU A 440 2.25 19.12 34.07
N LEU A 441 1.33 19.20 33.12
CA LEU A 441 1.22 18.30 31.98
C LEU A 441 1.81 18.94 30.74
N VAL A 442 2.86 18.32 30.20
CA VAL A 442 3.57 18.74 28.99
C VAL A 442 3.49 17.63 27.95
N PHE A 443 3.01 17.93 26.75
CA PHE A 443 2.96 16.98 25.66
C PHE A 443 4.24 16.98 24.82
N SER A 444 4.61 15.81 24.29
CA SER A 444 5.66 15.69 23.29
C SER A 444 5.33 16.46 21.99
N GLU A 445 6.37 16.90 21.29
CA GLU A 445 6.32 17.55 19.97
C GLU A 445 6.29 16.54 18.81
N THR A 446 6.22 15.25 19.11
CA THR A 446 6.07 14.19 18.10
C THR A 446 4.67 14.17 17.50
N ALA A 447 4.57 13.68 16.26
CA ALA A 447 3.28 13.40 15.65
C ALA A 447 2.52 12.32 16.45
N ALA A 448 1.20 12.38 16.44
CA ALA A 448 0.38 11.39 17.12
C ALA A 448 0.63 9.99 16.53
N GLY A 449 0.77 8.98 17.40
CA GLY A 449 1.01 7.59 16.99
C GLY A 449 2.48 7.23 16.70
N GLU A 450 3.42 8.16 16.88
CA GLU A 450 4.86 7.88 16.84
C GLU A 450 5.32 6.97 18.00
N SER A 451 6.43 6.26 17.79
CA SER A 451 7.02 5.40 18.81
C SER A 451 7.43 6.17 20.07
N ALA A 452 7.22 5.58 21.25
CA ALA A 452 7.64 6.14 22.55
C ALA A 452 9.12 6.54 22.58
N LEU A 453 10.00 5.73 21.95
CA LEU A 453 11.43 6.01 21.89
C LEU A 453 11.78 7.22 21.02
N ARG A 454 10.87 7.60 20.11
CA ARG A 454 11.03 8.78 19.23
C ARG A 454 10.37 10.02 19.81
N SER A 455 9.67 9.94 20.93
CA SER A 455 8.99 11.09 21.54
C SER A 455 9.96 12.24 21.82
N ARG A 456 9.64 13.42 21.28
CA ARG A 456 10.43 14.64 21.42
C ARG A 456 9.86 15.48 22.56
N PHE A 457 10.57 15.54 23.67
CA PHE A 457 10.21 16.36 24.82
C PHE A 457 11.06 17.63 24.85
N ARG A 458 10.42 18.76 25.18
CA ARG A 458 11.07 20.07 25.35
C ARG A 458 12.03 20.06 26.53
N MET A 459 13.22 20.64 26.37
CA MET A 459 14.27 20.63 27.40
C MET A 459 13.91 21.56 28.57
N GLU A 460 13.22 22.65 28.25
CA GLU A 460 12.74 23.67 29.17
C GLU A 460 11.86 23.09 30.29
N ALA A 461 11.17 21.98 30.01
CA ALA A 461 10.36 21.27 31.01
C ALA A 461 11.20 20.54 32.05
N PHE A 462 12.36 19.99 31.66
CA PHE A 462 13.29 19.35 32.58
C PHE A 462 14.07 20.38 33.39
N GLU A 463 14.48 21.48 32.74
CA GLU A 463 15.15 22.59 33.41
C GLU A 463 14.24 23.24 34.47
N ALA A 464 12.98 23.53 34.12
CA ALA A 464 12.01 24.05 35.08
C ALA A 464 11.72 23.06 36.23
N ALA A 465 11.74 21.75 35.97
CA ALA A 465 11.59 20.74 37.02
C ALA A 465 12.78 20.78 37.99
N ALA A 466 14.01 20.84 37.47
CA ALA A 466 15.22 20.90 38.27
C ALA A 466 15.28 22.18 39.14
N GLU A 467 14.94 23.33 38.57
CA GLU A 467 14.91 24.62 39.29
C GLU A 467 13.90 24.63 40.44
N ALA A 468 12.74 24.01 40.23
CA ALA A 468 11.67 23.95 41.22
C ALA A 468 11.83 22.78 42.22
N GLY A 469 12.85 21.93 42.07
CA GLY A 469 12.99 20.70 42.87
C GLY A 469 11.84 19.70 42.67
N ALA A 470 11.25 19.69 41.47
CA ALA A 470 10.13 18.86 41.07
C ALA A 470 10.59 17.57 40.38
N ASP A 471 9.81 16.49 40.53
CA ASP A 471 10.08 15.23 39.83
C ASP A 471 9.52 15.27 38.40
N VAL A 472 10.11 14.51 37.48
CA VAL A 472 9.53 14.24 36.15
C VAL A 472 8.93 12.84 36.10
N ALA A 473 7.74 12.69 35.50
CA ALA A 473 7.11 11.39 35.35
C ALA A 473 6.60 11.16 33.92
N PRO A 474 6.82 9.98 33.32
CA PRO A 474 6.33 9.67 31.99
C PRO A 474 4.83 9.36 32.04
N VAL A 475 4.08 9.89 31.09
CA VAL A 475 2.65 9.61 30.93
C VAL A 475 2.39 8.96 29.57
N TRP A 476 1.90 7.72 29.59
CA TRP A 476 1.47 7.02 28.39
C TRP A 476 -0.03 7.10 28.22
N ILE A 477 -0.45 7.55 27.05
CA ILE A 477 -1.83 7.74 26.63
C ILE A 477 -2.04 6.91 25.38
N GLU A 478 -3.09 6.10 25.34
CA GLU A 478 -3.39 5.20 24.22
C GLU A 478 -4.89 5.03 24.02
N ASN A 479 -5.30 4.84 22.76
CA ASN A 479 -6.69 4.64 22.34
C ASN A 479 -7.67 5.79 22.70
N VAL A 480 -7.17 7.03 22.85
CA VAL A 480 -8.01 8.21 23.19
C VAL A 480 -8.29 9.15 22.01
N GLN A 481 -7.96 8.75 20.76
CA GLN A 481 -8.13 9.61 19.58
C GLN A 481 -9.58 10.11 19.42
N GLY A 482 -10.53 9.25 19.78
CA GLY A 482 -11.96 9.53 19.72
C GLY A 482 -12.56 10.12 21.01
N TYR A 483 -11.79 10.24 22.10
CA TYR A 483 -12.30 10.58 23.42
C TYR A 483 -13.02 11.94 23.39
N LEU A 484 -14.31 11.93 23.74
CA LEU A 484 -15.19 13.10 23.69
C LEU A 484 -15.19 13.81 22.32
N SER A 485 -14.93 13.11 21.21
CA SER A 485 -14.98 13.68 19.85
C SER A 485 -16.31 13.40 19.14
N GLY A 486 -17.02 12.35 19.58
CA GLY A 486 -18.18 11.80 18.90
C GLY A 486 -17.88 11.06 17.58
N GLU A 487 -16.62 11.04 17.11
CA GLU A 487 -16.24 10.34 15.88
C GLU A 487 -16.20 8.82 16.07
N THR A 488 -15.56 8.39 17.15
CA THR A 488 -15.42 7.00 17.58
C THR A 488 -15.56 6.92 19.10
N ARG A 489 -16.14 5.84 19.62
CA ARG A 489 -16.23 5.65 21.09
C ARG A 489 -14.89 5.17 21.61
N CYS A 490 -14.38 5.84 22.62
CA CYS A 490 -13.29 5.34 23.45
C CYS A 490 -13.82 4.22 24.36
N LYS A 491 -13.55 2.95 24.02
CA LYS A 491 -13.99 1.80 24.83
C LYS A 491 -12.90 1.24 25.74
N ASP A 492 -11.65 1.32 25.31
CA ASP A 492 -10.49 0.73 25.99
C ASP A 492 -9.33 1.75 26.01
N GLY A 493 -9.67 3.02 26.25
CA GLY A 493 -8.68 4.07 26.43
C GLY A 493 -8.09 4.00 27.82
N PHE A 494 -6.80 4.28 27.94
CA PHE A 494 -6.17 4.36 29.26
C PHE A 494 -5.07 5.42 29.28
N VAL A 495 -4.83 5.92 30.49
CA VAL A 495 -3.75 6.83 30.84
C VAL A 495 -2.93 6.18 31.94
N ALA A 496 -1.65 5.94 31.69
CA ALA A 496 -0.73 5.34 32.63
C ALA A 496 0.36 6.34 33.04
N VAL A 497 0.53 6.53 34.34
CA VAL A 497 1.59 7.38 34.90
C VAL A 497 2.69 6.47 35.47
N GLY A 498 3.90 6.58 34.91
CA GLY A 498 5.06 5.83 35.37
C GLY A 498 5.68 6.40 36.65
N PRO A 499 6.78 5.79 37.12
CA PRO A 499 7.46 6.23 38.33
C PRO A 499 7.99 7.65 38.18
N SER A 500 7.82 8.46 39.22
CA SER A 500 8.39 9.81 39.30
C SER A 500 9.92 9.73 39.49
N MET A 501 10.66 10.50 38.70
CA MET A 501 12.13 10.52 38.70
C MET A 501 12.62 11.92 39.10
N PRO A 502 13.56 12.05 40.06
CA PRO A 502 14.14 13.33 40.38
C PRO A 502 14.99 13.85 39.21
N VAL A 503 15.01 15.17 39.03
CA VAL A 503 15.88 15.86 38.07
C VAL A 503 16.80 16.79 38.85
N GLU A 504 18.08 16.48 38.86
CA GLU A 504 19.09 17.32 39.49
C GLU A 504 19.47 18.49 38.56
N PRO A 505 19.74 19.69 39.11
CA PRO A 505 20.35 20.78 38.35
C PRO A 505 21.69 20.30 37.75
N GLY A 506 21.92 20.57 36.47
CA GLY A 506 23.11 20.10 35.78
C GLY A 506 23.28 20.71 34.40
N ASP A 507 24.36 20.33 33.73
CA ASP A 507 24.64 20.74 32.35
C ASP A 507 23.67 20.11 31.33
N GLY A 508 23.81 20.48 30.05
CA GLY A 508 22.97 19.95 28.98
C GLY A 508 23.05 18.43 28.82
N ALA A 509 24.16 17.79 29.24
CA ALA A 509 24.32 16.34 29.18
C ALA A 509 23.50 15.63 30.25
N ALA A 510 23.47 16.16 31.48
CA ALA A 510 22.63 15.66 32.56
C ALA A 510 21.13 15.72 32.19
N MET A 511 20.70 16.83 31.59
CA MET A 511 19.31 16.99 31.13
C MET A 511 18.97 16.04 29.97
N ALA A 512 19.90 15.83 29.04
CA ALA A 512 19.73 14.86 27.96
C ALA A 512 19.62 13.41 28.50
N ALA A 513 20.38 13.06 29.53
CA ALA A 513 20.29 11.76 30.20
C ALA A 513 18.94 11.57 30.92
N ALA A 514 18.44 12.60 31.62
CA ALA A 514 17.10 12.59 32.22
C ALA A 514 16.01 12.35 31.17
N ARG A 515 16.08 13.05 30.02
CA ARG A 515 15.15 12.85 28.90
C ARG A 515 15.23 11.43 28.32
N ASN A 516 16.41 10.85 28.21
CA ASN A 516 16.56 9.48 27.69
C ASN A 516 16.01 8.43 28.67
N ARG A 517 16.24 8.59 29.97
CA ARG A 517 15.62 7.73 31.00
C ARG A 517 14.09 7.79 30.93
N LEU A 518 13.53 8.98 30.76
CA LEU A 518 12.08 9.17 30.57
C LEU A 518 11.56 8.44 29.32
N ARG A 519 12.27 8.52 28.18
CA ARG A 519 11.88 7.81 26.94
C ARG A 519 11.86 6.29 27.12
N ILE A 520 12.83 5.75 27.85
CA ILE A 520 12.90 4.32 28.16
C ILE A 520 11.70 3.93 29.04
N ALA A 521 11.45 4.66 30.12
CA ALA A 521 10.30 4.42 30.99
C ALA A 521 8.96 4.54 30.25
N LEU A 522 8.84 5.50 29.32
CA LEU A 522 7.67 5.65 28.45
C LEU A 522 7.49 4.44 27.51
N ALA A 523 8.59 3.89 26.97
CA ALA A 523 8.56 2.69 26.14
C ALA A 523 8.18 1.44 26.95
N GLU A 524 8.60 1.36 28.22
CA GLU A 524 8.19 0.28 29.13
C GLU A 524 6.69 0.34 29.44
N LEU A 525 6.14 1.54 29.68
CA LEU A 525 4.70 1.74 29.84
C LEU A 525 3.93 1.29 28.59
N ALA A 526 4.43 1.63 27.40
CA ALA A 526 3.85 1.21 26.12
C ALA A 526 3.97 -0.31 25.88
N ALA A 527 5.01 -0.96 26.39
CA ALA A 527 5.15 -2.41 26.29
C ALA A 527 4.18 -3.15 27.23
N ARG A 528 3.93 -2.59 28.41
CA ARG A 528 2.97 -3.12 29.39
C ARG A 528 1.51 -2.96 28.95
N SER A 529 1.19 -2.03 28.06
CA SER A 529 -0.17 -1.86 27.55
C SER A 529 -0.58 -2.86 26.48
N LYS A 530 0.38 -3.46 25.78
CA LYS A 530 0.15 -4.49 24.76
C LYS A 530 -0.05 -5.90 25.33
N ARG A 531 0.15 -6.07 26.64
CA ARG A 531 -0.12 -7.30 27.38
C ARG A 531 -1.44 -7.13 28.13
#